data_AF-A0A6S7LDA3-F1
#
_entry.id   AF-A0A6S7LDA3-F1
#
_cell.length_a   1.000
_cell.length_b   1.000
_cell.length_c   1.000
_cell.angle_alpha   90.00
_cell.angle_beta   90.00
_cell.angle_gamma   90.00
#
_symmetry.space_group_name_H-M   'P 1'
#
loop_
_entity.id
_entity.type
_entity.pdbx_description
1 polymer ?
#
loop_
_entity_poly.entity_id
_entity_poly.type
_entity_poly.pdbx_seq_one_letter_code
_entity_poly.pdbx_strand_id
1 'polypeptide(L)'
;MGTMSVEEIYKDRKKFSKSVFEVASSDLYKMGIAVVSYTLKDIRDDEGYLLALGMSRTAQVKRDARMGEAEAGRDSGIKEALADEARMRSKYENDTEVAKSQRDYEIRQAGYDLEVQTKSAQSKLAYDLQAAITKQKIKEEAMQISVVERTQQIKVQEQEMERVEKELEATVRQPANAEKYRMEQIAEAKRQKVILEAEAEAEAIR
;
A
#
# COMPACT_ATOMS: atom_id res chain seq x y z
N MET A 1 -67.85 61.45 -44.72
CA MET A 1 -67.03 60.83 -43.66
C MET A 1 -66.56 59.45 -44.13
N GLY A 2 -65.50 59.35 -44.94
CA GLY A 2 -65.16 58.08 -45.59
C GLY A 2 -63.72 57.91 -46.07
N THR A 3 -62.76 58.70 -45.57
CA THR A 3 -61.36 58.64 -46.04
C THR A 3 -60.38 58.01 -45.06
N MET A 4 -60.81 57.61 -43.85
CA MET A 4 -59.95 56.96 -42.84
C MET A 4 -60.51 55.59 -42.46
N SER A 5 -59.62 54.62 -42.23
CA SER A 5 -59.98 53.29 -41.74
C SER A 5 -60.23 53.30 -40.22
N VAL A 6 -61.02 52.33 -39.72
CA VAL A 6 -61.34 52.19 -38.28
C VAL A 6 -60.08 52.06 -37.42
N GLU A 7 -59.03 51.45 -37.96
CA GLU A 7 -57.74 51.27 -37.29
C GLU A 7 -56.95 52.58 -37.16
N GLU A 8 -56.97 53.42 -38.19
CA GLU A 8 -56.31 54.74 -38.17
C GLU A 8 -57.03 55.70 -37.23
N ILE A 9 -58.36 55.64 -37.18
CA ILE A 9 -59.19 56.43 -36.24
C ILE A 9 -58.84 56.08 -34.79
N TYR A 10 -58.59 54.79 -34.50
CA TYR A 10 -58.24 54.34 -33.16
C TYR A 10 -56.78 54.62 -32.78
N LYS A 11 -55.83 54.41 -33.71
CA LYS A 11 -54.40 54.63 -33.48
C LYS A 11 -54.04 56.12 -33.40
N ASP A 12 -54.71 56.98 -34.18
CA ASP A 12 -54.41 58.41 -34.22
C ASP A 12 -55.68 59.28 -34.10
N ARG A 13 -56.17 59.39 -32.86
CA ARG A 13 -57.34 60.21 -32.50
C ARG A 13 -57.14 61.69 -32.83
N LYS A 14 -55.91 62.20 -32.81
CA LYS A 14 -55.62 63.62 -33.10
C LYS A 14 -55.84 63.92 -34.58
N LYS A 15 -55.38 63.03 -35.46
CA LYS A 15 -55.57 63.16 -36.91
C LYS A 15 -57.05 63.11 -37.29
N PHE A 16 -57.79 62.15 -36.73
CA PHE A 16 -59.25 62.06 -36.93
C PHE A 16 -59.98 63.33 -36.48
N SER A 17 -59.67 63.82 -35.27
CA SER A 17 -60.27 65.05 -34.72
C SER A 17 -60.08 66.22 -35.70
N LYS A 18 -58.86 66.42 -36.19
CA LYS A 18 -58.52 67.51 -37.11
C LYS A 18 -59.32 67.43 -38.42
N SER A 19 -59.42 66.25 -39.02
CA SER A 19 -60.16 66.05 -40.27
C SER A 19 -61.67 66.28 -40.11
N VAL A 20 -62.26 65.87 -38.99
CA VAL A 20 -63.69 66.12 -38.70
C VAL A 20 -63.93 67.61 -38.46
N PHE A 21 -63.06 68.28 -37.72
CA PHE A 21 -63.15 69.71 -37.46
C PHE A 21 -63.09 70.55 -38.74
N GLU A 22 -62.18 70.23 -39.66
CA GLU A 22 -62.02 70.97 -40.91
C GLU A 22 -63.29 70.91 -41.78
N VAL A 23 -63.88 69.72 -41.92
CA VAL A 23 -65.12 69.52 -42.68
C VAL A 23 -66.31 70.19 -41.98
N ALA A 24 -66.49 69.95 -40.68
CA ALA A 24 -67.63 70.49 -39.93
C ALA A 24 -67.58 72.01 -39.76
N SER A 25 -66.39 72.59 -39.58
CA SER A 25 -66.22 74.04 -39.47
C SER A 25 -66.54 74.75 -40.78
N SER A 26 -66.19 74.16 -41.94
CA SER A 26 -66.53 74.72 -43.25
C SER A 26 -68.04 74.79 -43.47
N ASP A 27 -68.77 73.74 -43.08
CA ASP A 27 -70.22 73.68 -43.29
C ASP A 27 -70.99 74.52 -42.27
N LEU A 28 -70.58 74.54 -40.99
CA LEU A 28 -71.19 75.39 -39.96
C LEU A 28 -70.93 76.89 -40.21
N TYR A 29 -69.76 77.25 -40.75
CA TYR A 29 -69.45 78.62 -41.11
C TYR A 29 -70.38 79.17 -42.21
N LYS A 30 -70.72 78.34 -43.21
CA LYS A 30 -71.70 78.73 -44.26
C LYS A 30 -73.10 78.97 -43.70
N MET A 31 -73.42 78.38 -42.54
CA MET A 31 -74.67 78.61 -41.81
C MET A 31 -74.58 79.78 -40.80
N GLY A 32 -73.44 80.48 -40.72
CA GLY A 32 -73.22 81.61 -39.82
C GLY A 32 -72.87 81.23 -38.38
N ILE A 33 -72.48 79.98 -38.11
CA ILE A 33 -72.15 79.47 -36.77
C ILE A 33 -70.64 79.19 -36.70
N ALA A 34 -69.95 79.75 -35.69
CA ALA A 34 -68.53 79.52 -35.45
C ALA A 34 -68.31 78.52 -34.30
N VAL A 35 -67.52 77.47 -34.55
CA VAL A 35 -67.16 76.47 -33.53
C VAL A 35 -65.91 76.94 -32.78
N VAL A 36 -66.07 77.29 -31.50
CA VAL A 36 -64.95 77.75 -30.64
C VAL A 36 -64.12 76.59 -30.10
N SER A 37 -64.77 75.47 -29.76
CA SER A 37 -64.09 74.25 -29.32
C SER A 37 -64.96 73.02 -29.59
N TYR A 38 -64.30 71.90 -29.84
CA TYR A 38 -64.93 70.58 -29.89
C TYR A 38 -64.05 69.60 -29.13
N THR A 39 -64.65 68.59 -28.51
CA THR A 39 -63.93 67.54 -27.81
C THR A 39 -64.59 66.22 -28.17
N LEU A 40 -63.80 65.27 -28.67
CA LEU A 40 -64.28 63.91 -28.90
C LEU A 40 -64.57 63.27 -27.54
N LYS A 41 -65.82 62.84 -27.33
CA LYS A 41 -66.24 62.24 -26.06
C LYS A 41 -65.94 60.75 -26.01
N ASP A 42 -66.45 59.98 -26.96
CA ASP A 42 -66.26 58.52 -27.02
C ASP A 42 -66.31 58.03 -28.47
N ILE A 43 -65.55 56.98 -28.77
CA ILE A 43 -65.60 56.29 -30.07
C ILE A 43 -66.05 54.87 -29.77
N ARG A 44 -67.27 54.55 -30.18
CA ARG A 44 -67.88 53.24 -29.98
C ARG A 44 -68.05 52.55 -31.32
N ASP A 45 -67.93 51.24 -31.25
CA ASP A 45 -68.11 50.33 -32.38
C ASP A 45 -69.11 49.28 -31.94
N ASP A 46 -70.26 49.23 -32.62
CA ASP A 46 -71.38 48.34 -32.28
C ASP A 46 -71.14 46.91 -32.80
N GLU A 47 -70.31 46.74 -33.83
CA GLU A 47 -69.97 45.44 -34.44
C GLU A 47 -68.76 44.75 -33.77
N GLY A 48 -68.13 45.39 -32.78
CA GLY A 48 -67.10 44.79 -31.93
C GLY A 48 -65.73 44.55 -32.58
N TYR A 49 -65.46 45.11 -33.76
CA TYR A 49 -64.18 45.03 -34.48
C TYR A 49 -63.01 45.53 -33.62
N LEU A 50 -63.19 46.66 -32.92
CA LEU A 50 -62.14 47.23 -32.04
C LEU A 50 -61.79 46.30 -30.88
N LEU A 51 -62.78 45.60 -30.33
CA LEU A 51 -62.58 44.63 -29.25
C LEU A 51 -61.80 43.41 -29.75
N ALA A 52 -62.13 42.90 -30.95
CA ALA A 52 -61.45 41.79 -31.59
C ALA A 52 -59.97 42.10 -31.90
N LEU A 53 -59.66 43.31 -32.36
CA LEU A 53 -58.29 43.76 -32.63
C LEU A 53 -57.44 43.80 -31.34
N GLY A 54 -58.02 44.30 -30.25
CA GLY A 54 -57.39 44.29 -28.92
C GLY A 54 -57.11 42.87 -28.43
N MET A 55 -58.09 41.96 -28.55
CA MET A 55 -57.93 40.55 -28.17
C MET A 55 -56.81 39.86 -28.97
N SER A 56 -56.73 40.07 -30.29
CA SER A 56 -55.67 39.53 -31.14
C SER A 56 -54.28 40.03 -30.72
N ARG A 57 -54.14 41.33 -30.48
CA ARG A 57 -52.86 41.92 -30.03
C ARG A 57 -52.45 41.42 -28.65
N THR A 58 -53.37 41.31 -27.70
CA THR A 58 -53.09 40.73 -26.37
C THR A 58 -52.72 39.26 -26.46
N ALA A 59 -53.36 38.48 -27.34
CA ALA A 59 -53.03 37.08 -27.56
C ALA A 59 -51.61 36.92 -28.16
N GLN A 60 -51.21 37.77 -29.10
CA GLN A 60 -49.85 37.82 -29.64
C GLN A 60 -48.82 38.11 -28.55
N VAL A 61 -49.01 39.19 -27.79
CA VAL A 61 -48.08 39.56 -26.70
C VAL A 61 -47.97 38.45 -25.65
N LYS A 62 -49.09 37.80 -25.27
CA LYS A 62 -49.08 36.66 -24.34
C LYS A 62 -48.39 35.42 -24.91
N ARG A 63 -48.42 35.21 -26.22
CA ARG A 63 -47.70 34.13 -26.90
C ARG A 63 -46.21 34.42 -26.90
N ASP A 64 -45.82 35.63 -27.29
CA ASP A 64 -44.42 36.04 -27.35
C ASP A 64 -43.77 36.01 -25.97
N ALA A 65 -44.48 36.46 -24.93
CA ALA A 65 -44.04 36.35 -23.54
C ALA A 65 -43.80 34.89 -23.12
N ARG A 66 -44.74 33.98 -23.43
CA ARG A 66 -44.60 32.54 -23.13
C ARG A 66 -43.44 31.90 -23.90
N MET A 67 -43.23 32.28 -25.16
CA MET A 67 -42.08 31.80 -25.94
C MET A 67 -40.77 32.30 -25.34
N GLY A 68 -40.69 33.58 -24.96
CA GLY A 68 -39.51 34.14 -24.30
C GLY A 68 -39.20 33.47 -22.95
N GLU A 69 -40.22 33.20 -22.12
CA GLU A 69 -40.04 32.45 -20.87
C GLU A 69 -39.53 31.02 -21.12
N ALA A 70 -40.08 30.31 -22.12
CA ALA A 70 -39.65 28.96 -22.46
C ALA A 70 -38.22 28.92 -23.01
N GLU A 71 -37.85 29.87 -23.87
CA GLU A 71 -36.48 30.00 -24.40
C GLU A 71 -35.49 30.35 -23.30
N ALA A 72 -35.81 31.31 -22.43
CA ALA A 72 -34.98 31.67 -21.29
C ALA A 72 -34.82 30.48 -20.31
N GLY A 73 -35.89 29.74 -20.06
CA GLY A 73 -35.87 28.54 -19.23
C GLY A 73 -34.98 27.45 -19.83
N ARG A 74 -35.09 27.20 -21.13
CA ARG A 74 -34.24 26.23 -21.85
C ARG A 74 -32.77 26.64 -21.79
N ASP A 75 -32.47 27.88 -22.11
CA ASP A 75 -31.09 28.37 -22.17
C ASP A 75 -30.45 28.41 -20.77
N SER A 76 -31.23 28.73 -19.73
CA SER A 76 -30.80 28.60 -18.34
C SER A 76 -30.50 27.14 -17.98
N GLY A 77 -31.39 26.21 -18.33
CA GLY A 77 -31.19 24.79 -18.06
C GLY A 77 -29.96 24.20 -18.77
N ILE A 78 -29.70 24.61 -20.02
CA ILE A 78 -28.48 24.21 -20.75
C ILE A 78 -27.23 24.74 -20.05
N LYS A 79 -27.22 26.02 -19.64
CA LYS A 79 -26.07 26.62 -18.94
C LYS A 79 -25.82 25.95 -17.59
N GLU A 80 -26.87 25.64 -16.85
CA GLU A 80 -26.78 24.93 -15.58
C GLU A 80 -26.21 23.51 -15.78
N ALA A 81 -26.74 22.74 -16.74
CA ALA A 81 -26.23 21.42 -17.07
C ALA A 81 -24.76 21.44 -17.49
N LEU A 82 -24.33 22.41 -18.30
CA LEU A 82 -22.92 22.56 -18.70
C LEU A 82 -22.02 22.95 -17.53
N ALA A 83 -22.49 23.82 -16.64
CA ALA A 83 -21.75 24.21 -15.44
C ALA A 83 -21.60 23.02 -14.48
N ASP A 84 -22.64 22.20 -14.35
CA ASP A 84 -22.64 20.98 -13.54
C ASP A 84 -21.73 19.91 -14.13
N GLU A 85 -21.77 19.69 -15.45
CA GLU A 85 -20.87 18.78 -16.15
C GLU A 85 -19.41 19.21 -15.95
N ALA A 86 -19.10 20.49 -16.14
CA ALA A 86 -17.76 21.02 -15.92
C ALA A 86 -17.29 20.83 -14.46
N ARG A 87 -18.17 21.10 -13.49
CA ARG A 87 -17.88 20.88 -12.07
C ARG A 87 -17.60 19.42 -11.76
N MET A 88 -18.44 18.51 -12.25
CA MET A 88 -18.27 17.07 -12.06
C MET A 88 -16.99 16.57 -12.72
N ARG A 89 -16.70 17.03 -13.94
CA ARG A 89 -15.47 16.70 -14.65
C ARG A 89 -14.23 17.09 -13.86
N SER A 90 -14.14 18.33 -13.38
CA SER A 90 -13.01 18.77 -12.56
C SER A 90 -12.89 17.97 -11.25
N LYS A 91 -14.03 17.61 -10.65
CA LYS A 91 -14.03 16.73 -9.47
C LYS A 91 -13.47 15.35 -9.79
N TYR A 92 -13.92 14.70 -10.86
CA TYR A 92 -13.43 13.39 -11.26
C TYR A 92 -11.96 13.41 -11.68
N GLU A 93 -11.50 14.47 -12.35
CA GLU A 93 -10.09 14.66 -12.69
C GLU A 93 -9.23 14.75 -11.41
N ASN A 94 -9.64 15.56 -10.44
CA ASN A 94 -8.96 15.66 -9.15
C ASN A 94 -8.97 14.32 -8.39
N ASP A 95 -10.14 13.66 -8.29
CA ASP A 95 -10.28 12.37 -7.60
C ASP A 95 -9.41 11.29 -8.27
N THR A 96 -9.29 11.32 -9.60
CA THR A 96 -8.43 10.41 -10.36
C THR A 96 -6.95 10.66 -10.07
N GLU A 97 -6.51 11.92 -10.01
CA GLU A 97 -5.12 12.25 -9.68
C GLU A 97 -4.76 11.91 -8.23
N VAL A 98 -5.68 12.10 -7.30
CA VAL A 98 -5.53 11.66 -5.91
C VAL A 98 -5.40 10.14 -5.85
N ALA A 99 -6.28 9.40 -6.53
CA ALA A 99 -6.23 7.93 -6.56
C ALA A 99 -4.94 7.40 -7.21
N LYS A 100 -4.45 8.03 -8.28
CA LYS A 100 -3.15 7.70 -8.88
C LYS A 100 -2.00 7.94 -7.91
N SER A 101 -1.98 9.10 -7.25
CA SER A 101 -0.95 9.44 -6.27
C SER A 101 -0.93 8.48 -5.10
N GLN A 102 -2.11 8.08 -4.61
CA GLN A 102 -2.26 7.10 -3.54
C GLN A 102 -1.74 5.72 -3.98
N ARG A 103 -2.13 5.24 -5.16
CA ARG A 103 -1.64 3.99 -5.72
C ARG A 103 -0.11 3.99 -5.86
N ASP A 104 0.46 5.07 -6.40
CA ASP A 104 1.91 5.17 -6.60
C ASP A 104 2.65 5.22 -5.26
N TYR A 105 2.09 5.89 -4.26
CA TYR A 105 2.60 5.88 -2.90
C TYR A 105 2.60 4.46 -2.31
N GLU A 106 1.48 3.73 -2.40
CA GLU A 106 1.35 2.36 -1.89
C GLU A 106 2.31 1.39 -2.59
N ILE A 107 2.49 1.51 -3.91
CA ILE A 107 3.46 0.70 -4.66
C ILE A 107 4.89 0.96 -4.17
N ARG A 108 5.26 2.23 -3.98
CA ARG A 108 6.60 2.59 -3.47
C ARG A 108 6.80 2.09 -2.04
N GLN A 109 5.80 2.26 -1.18
CA GLN A 109 5.83 1.77 0.19
C GLN A 109 6.03 0.25 0.23
N ALA A 110 5.23 -0.50 -0.53
CA ALA A 110 5.37 -1.95 -0.64
C ALA A 110 6.74 -2.38 -1.18
N GLY A 111 7.31 -1.63 -2.13
CA GLY A 111 8.67 -1.83 -2.62
C GLY A 111 9.73 -1.67 -1.52
N TYR A 112 9.65 -0.60 -0.73
CA TYR A 112 10.56 -0.39 0.40
C TYR A 112 10.39 -1.43 1.49
N ASP A 113 9.15 -1.83 1.81
CA ASP A 113 8.88 -2.87 2.80
C ASP A 113 9.49 -4.20 2.37
N LEU A 114 9.37 -4.56 1.09
CA LEU A 114 10.00 -5.76 0.53
C LEU A 114 11.53 -5.70 0.65
N GLU A 115 12.15 -4.55 0.32
CA GLU A 115 13.60 -4.38 0.46
C GLU A 115 14.05 -4.50 1.91
N VAL A 116 13.35 -3.86 2.84
CA VAL A 116 13.63 -3.92 4.28
C VAL A 116 13.49 -5.35 4.80
N GLN A 117 12.40 -6.03 4.45
CA GLN A 117 12.19 -7.43 4.84
C GLN A 117 13.26 -8.36 4.26
N THR A 118 13.62 -8.17 2.99
CA THR A 118 14.68 -8.97 2.34
C THR A 118 16.01 -8.77 3.03
N LYS A 119 16.41 -7.52 3.30
CA LYS A 119 17.67 -7.22 4.02
C LYS A 119 17.63 -7.74 5.45
N SER A 120 16.51 -7.62 6.15
CA SER A 120 16.33 -8.16 7.50
C SER A 120 16.43 -9.68 7.53
N ALA A 121 15.80 -10.38 6.59
CA ALA A 121 15.88 -11.83 6.44
C ALA A 121 17.31 -12.28 6.12
N GLN A 122 18.00 -11.61 5.19
CA GLN A 122 19.41 -11.86 4.89
C GLN A 122 20.29 -11.65 6.12
N SER A 123 20.04 -10.61 6.91
CA SER A 123 20.80 -10.30 8.12
C SER A 123 20.58 -11.37 9.20
N LYS A 124 19.34 -11.86 9.36
CA LYS A 124 19.02 -12.98 10.27
C LYS A 124 19.70 -14.27 9.82
N LEU A 125 19.60 -14.63 8.54
CA LEU A 125 20.27 -15.82 8.01
C LEU A 125 21.80 -15.74 8.16
N ALA A 126 22.39 -14.57 7.91
CA ALA A 126 23.81 -14.35 8.11
C ALA A 126 24.21 -14.49 9.60
N TYR A 127 23.39 -13.95 10.51
CA TYR A 127 23.59 -14.11 11.95
C TYR A 127 23.51 -15.59 12.37
N ASP A 128 22.50 -16.31 11.92
CA ASP A 128 22.31 -17.74 12.24
C ASP A 128 23.44 -18.60 11.67
N LEU A 129 23.88 -18.31 10.43
CA LEU A 129 25.02 -18.96 9.81
C LEU A 129 26.31 -18.72 10.62
N GLN A 130 26.56 -17.46 11.01
CA GLN A 130 27.74 -17.12 11.81
C GLN A 130 27.69 -17.79 13.19
N ALA A 131 26.51 -17.86 13.82
CA ALA A 131 26.31 -18.57 15.07
C ALA A 131 26.57 -20.08 14.91
N ALA A 132 26.14 -20.69 13.81
CA ALA A 132 26.39 -22.09 13.50
C ALA A 132 27.89 -22.39 13.27
N ILE A 133 28.58 -21.55 12.49
CA ILE A 133 30.04 -21.66 12.26
C ILE A 133 30.79 -21.54 13.58
N THR A 134 30.41 -20.58 14.41
CA THR A 134 31.05 -20.36 15.72
C THR A 134 30.81 -21.55 16.64
N LYS A 135 29.58 -22.09 16.69
CA LYS A 135 29.27 -23.31 17.43
C LYS A 135 30.04 -24.54 16.93
N GLN A 136 30.24 -24.66 15.62
CA GLN A 136 31.06 -25.73 15.05
C GLN A 136 32.51 -25.61 15.51
N LYS A 137 33.12 -24.43 15.43
CA LYS A 137 34.48 -24.18 15.93
C LYS A 137 34.62 -24.50 17.41
N ILE A 138 33.67 -24.06 18.24
CA ILE A 138 33.65 -24.38 19.68
C ILE A 138 33.62 -25.89 19.90
N LYS A 139 32.79 -26.62 19.14
CA LYS A 139 32.73 -28.10 19.24
C LYS A 139 34.02 -28.77 18.78
N GLU A 140 34.65 -28.28 17.71
CA GLU A 140 35.94 -28.78 17.23
C GLU A 140 37.04 -28.57 18.27
N GLU A 141 37.14 -27.38 18.87
CA GLU A 141 38.07 -27.10 19.95
C GLU A 141 37.79 -27.95 21.20
N ALA A 142 36.51 -28.09 21.60
CA ALA A 142 36.14 -28.95 22.73
C ALA A 142 36.50 -30.42 22.48
N MET A 143 36.33 -30.92 21.24
CA MET A 143 36.75 -32.26 20.85
C MET A 143 38.27 -32.41 20.96
N GLN A 144 39.05 -31.42 20.49
CA GLN A 144 40.51 -31.44 20.63
C GLN A 144 40.94 -31.48 22.10
N ILE A 145 40.32 -30.68 22.97
CA ILE A 145 40.57 -30.73 24.42
C ILE A 145 40.30 -32.14 24.94
N SER A 146 39.18 -32.76 24.58
CA SER A 146 38.86 -34.12 25.03
C SER A 146 39.86 -35.18 24.55
N VAL A 147 40.43 -35.01 23.34
CA VAL A 147 41.46 -35.90 22.80
C VAL A 147 42.77 -35.73 23.56
N VAL A 148 43.16 -34.49 23.89
CA VAL A 148 44.35 -34.20 24.69
C VAL A 148 44.18 -34.76 26.11
N GLU A 149 43.03 -34.56 26.75
CA GLU A 149 42.73 -35.11 28.07
C GLU A 149 42.81 -36.65 28.06
N ARG A 150 42.18 -37.32 27.08
CA ARG A 150 42.26 -38.78 26.94
C ARG A 150 43.67 -39.28 26.69
N THR A 151 44.44 -38.61 25.83
CA THR A 151 45.83 -39.01 25.56
C THR A 151 46.71 -38.80 26.79
N GLN A 152 46.48 -37.77 27.60
CA GLN A 152 47.14 -37.60 28.90
C GLN A 152 46.72 -38.69 29.89
N GLN A 153 45.44 -39.05 29.96
CA GLN A 153 44.97 -40.17 30.81
C GLN A 153 45.62 -41.49 30.41
N ILE A 154 45.72 -41.79 29.11
CA ILE A 154 46.41 -42.99 28.60
C ILE A 154 47.88 -42.96 29.04
N LYS A 155 48.59 -41.83 28.87
CA LYS A 155 49.99 -41.71 29.33
C LYS A 155 50.15 -41.94 30.82
N VAL A 156 49.24 -41.42 31.65
CA VAL A 156 49.27 -41.66 33.10
C VAL A 156 49.05 -43.15 33.39
N GLN A 157 48.09 -43.80 32.72
CA GLN A 157 47.85 -45.23 32.87
C GLN A 157 49.05 -46.08 32.41
N GLU A 158 49.70 -45.73 31.30
CA GLU A 158 50.93 -46.38 30.83
C GLU A 158 52.06 -46.26 31.87
N GLN A 159 52.25 -45.06 32.45
CA GLN A 159 53.23 -44.86 33.53
C GLN A 159 52.88 -45.64 34.80
N GLU A 160 51.60 -45.74 35.16
CA GLU A 160 51.16 -46.58 36.27
C GLU A 160 51.42 -48.06 35.99
N MET A 161 51.16 -48.54 34.77
CA MET A 161 51.49 -49.91 34.37
C MET A 161 53.00 -50.17 34.45
N GLU A 162 53.84 -49.27 33.95
CA GLU A 162 55.31 -49.41 34.09
C GLU A 162 55.76 -49.43 35.55
N ARG A 163 55.15 -48.60 36.40
CA ARG A 163 55.45 -48.61 37.84
C ARG A 163 55.08 -49.95 38.47
N VAL A 164 53.87 -50.44 38.17
CA VAL A 164 53.36 -51.72 38.67
C VAL A 164 54.19 -52.89 38.14
N GLU A 165 54.63 -52.85 36.88
CA GLU A 165 55.50 -53.87 36.29
C GLU A 165 56.86 -53.92 37.01
N LYS A 166 57.49 -52.77 37.25
CA LYS A 166 58.73 -52.67 38.03
C LYS A 166 58.55 -53.14 39.47
N GLU A 167 57.42 -52.82 40.09
CA GLU A 167 57.09 -53.25 41.45
C GLU A 167 56.91 -54.78 41.53
N LEU A 168 56.17 -55.37 40.59
CA LEU A 168 56.04 -56.83 40.42
C LEU A 168 57.38 -57.50 40.11
N GLU A 169 58.22 -56.87 39.30
CA GLU A 169 59.55 -57.39 39.00
C GLU A 169 60.43 -57.44 40.26
N ALA A 170 60.40 -56.38 41.08
CA ALA A 170 61.16 -56.30 42.32
C ALA A 170 60.60 -57.21 43.44
N THR A 171 59.28 -57.35 43.57
CA THR A 171 58.65 -58.08 44.68
C THR A 171 58.37 -59.54 44.40
N VAL A 172 58.09 -59.91 43.14
CA VAL A 172 57.72 -61.29 42.78
C VAL A 172 58.83 -61.94 41.98
N ARG A 173 59.27 -61.35 40.86
CA ARG A 173 60.26 -62.00 39.98
C ARG A 173 61.64 -62.10 40.61
N GLN A 174 62.14 -61.03 41.23
CA GLN A 174 63.47 -61.01 41.84
C GLN A 174 63.60 -62.03 42.99
N PRO A 175 62.67 -62.10 43.97
CA PRO A 175 62.71 -63.14 45.00
C PRO A 175 62.50 -64.54 44.43
N ALA A 176 61.58 -64.73 43.47
CA ALA A 176 61.39 -66.03 42.83
C ALA A 176 62.64 -66.50 42.07
N ASN A 177 63.35 -65.59 41.39
CA ASN A 177 64.61 -65.89 40.72
C ASN A 177 65.73 -66.18 41.74
N ALA A 178 65.78 -65.43 42.85
CA ALA A 178 66.74 -65.66 43.93
C ALA A 178 66.50 -67.01 44.62
N GLU A 179 65.24 -67.38 44.89
CA GLU A 179 64.87 -68.68 45.42
C GLU A 179 65.21 -69.81 44.45
N LYS A 180 64.90 -69.64 43.16
CA LYS A 180 65.27 -70.59 42.11
C LYS A 180 66.79 -70.80 42.08
N TYR A 181 67.58 -69.73 42.05
CA TYR A 181 69.04 -69.80 42.08
C TYR A 181 69.56 -70.49 43.35
N ARG A 182 68.99 -70.15 44.52
CA ARG A 182 69.35 -70.81 45.79
C ARG A 182 69.06 -72.31 45.73
N MET A 183 67.91 -72.70 45.17
CA MET A 183 67.50 -74.09 45.05
C MET A 183 68.39 -74.86 44.06
N GLU A 184 68.76 -74.25 42.93
CA GLU A 184 69.73 -74.79 41.97
C GLU A 184 71.11 -74.99 42.61
N GLN A 185 71.62 -74.00 43.36
CA GLN A 185 72.89 -74.11 44.07
C GLN A 185 72.88 -75.21 45.15
N ILE A 186 71.78 -75.34 45.90
CA ILE A 186 71.62 -76.44 46.87
C ILE A 186 71.57 -77.80 46.16
N ALA A 187 70.90 -77.89 45.01
CA ALA A 187 70.84 -79.11 44.22
C ALA A 187 72.22 -79.49 43.65
N GLU A 188 72.97 -78.51 43.13
CA GLU A 188 74.33 -78.71 42.62
C GLU A 188 75.30 -79.07 43.75
N ALA A 189 75.21 -78.42 44.91
CA ALA A 189 76.00 -78.78 46.09
C ALA A 189 75.69 -80.19 46.59
N LYS A 190 74.41 -80.61 46.61
CA LYS A 190 74.03 -81.99 46.91
C LYS A 190 74.60 -82.98 45.89
N ARG A 191 74.54 -82.64 44.60
CA ARG A 191 75.11 -83.45 43.52
C ARG A 191 76.62 -83.61 43.69
N GLN A 192 77.34 -82.52 43.95
CA GLN A 192 78.78 -82.55 44.23
C GLN A 192 79.11 -83.34 45.51
N LYS A 193 78.32 -83.19 46.58
CA LYS A 193 78.51 -83.97 47.81
C LYS A 193 78.36 -85.47 47.55
N VAL A 194 77.35 -85.89 46.79
CA VAL A 194 77.16 -87.30 46.42
C VAL A 194 78.32 -87.82 45.57
N ILE A 195 78.85 -87.00 44.65
CA ILE A 195 80.03 -87.37 43.85
C ILE A 195 81.27 -87.51 44.74
N LEU A 196 81.55 -86.55 45.62
CA LEU A 196 82.69 -86.59 46.53
C LEU A 196 82.59 -87.72 47.57
N GLU A 197 81.39 -88.01 48.09
CA GLU A 197 81.17 -89.18 48.97
C GLU A 197 81.40 -90.49 48.22
N ALA A 198 80.94 -90.60 46.97
CA ALA A 198 81.20 -91.77 46.14
C ALA A 198 82.70 -91.92 45.77
N GLU A 199 83.41 -90.81 45.55
CA GLU A 199 84.86 -90.80 45.33
C GLU A 199 85.63 -91.18 46.61
N ALA A 200 85.22 -90.67 47.78
CA ALA A 200 85.82 -91.00 49.07
C ALA A 200 85.60 -92.47 49.48
N GLU A 201 84.40 -93.02 49.23
CA GLU A 201 84.14 -94.46 49.39
C GLU A 201 84.98 -95.30 48.42
N ALA A 202 85.18 -94.84 47.19
CA ALA A 202 86.04 -95.52 46.22
C ALA A 202 87.53 -95.47 46.62
N GLU A 203 87.98 -94.41 47.28
CA GLU A 203 89.37 -94.25 47.74
C GLU A 203 89.64 -95.01 49.05
N ALA A 204 88.65 -95.16 49.93
CA ALA A 204 88.76 -95.95 51.17
C ALA A 204 88.81 -97.49 50.96
N ILE A 205 88.49 -97.96 49.74
CA ILE A 205 88.53 -99.39 49.35
C ILE A 205 89.91 -99.77 48.77
N ARG A 206 90.89 -98.86 48.77
CA ARG A 206 92.25 -99.08 48.24
C ARG A 206 93.30 -99.24 49.34
#